data_AF-A0A142YL89-F1
#
_entry.id   AF-A0A142YL89-F1
#
_cell.length_a   1.000
_cell.length_b   1.000
_cell.length_c   1.000
_cell.angle_alpha   90.00
_cell.angle_beta   90.00
_cell.angle_gamma   90.00
#
_symmetry.space_group_name_H-M   'P 1'
#
loop_
_entity.id
_entity.type
_entity.pdbx_description
1 polymer ?
#
loop_
_entity_poly.entity_id
_entity_poly.type
_entity_poly.pdbx_seq_one_letter_code
_entity_poly.pdbx_strand_id
1 'polypeptide(L)'
;MTDHHSIPSRRRLWPWIALALAVTPAIWLILAYEKALDPEFPRVVRQTYSAYPPAAYRFAEAGDTIDCVAVYVSSAALVLAAWGCLRDPRGRLRYAALALSLAAFWHAATPGPLLNGWHGLGWRTMFDPSVSQPQRLTLAVCALTLAAVVLVAGRPWRLGSLTSEAKRRGVLGLLAVSLVLMVVRQLPWIDREPFGFWPRWVYVWGLLAWAFAMLRLAPRAQPGRRGMWVAVALIAVSIGLDFVGRGIFWYQRPIARLREIIPGRLYLSAMPTYRGLKIAQERHHFKTIINLFPEFTPEGSPHWPDEQRFSREHGITLYNQPPEDPTGVRCVPETLEFANQPENWPVLVHCHASMDRSPAWVGMYRFANQGWPLADAIREIEQHRGSRPKSSVTLLYNRMLPRLAPERAAEDPTALLLRENAVGTPDPLEQLLKRLGASAPQAAANVEAPPERR
;
A
#
# COMPACT_ATOMS: atom_id res chain seq x y z
N MET A 1 -47.10 10.96 -30.85
CA MET A 1 -46.15 9.85 -31.08
C MET A 1 -44.76 10.46 -31.16
N THR A 2 -43.99 10.43 -30.07
CA THR A 2 -42.60 10.89 -30.06
C THR A 2 -41.72 9.75 -30.53
N ASP A 3 -41.05 9.90 -31.67
CA ASP A 3 -40.11 8.93 -32.21
C ASP A 3 -39.10 8.51 -31.14
N HIS A 4 -39.21 7.26 -30.71
CA HIS A 4 -38.19 6.60 -29.92
C HIS A 4 -36.99 6.36 -30.83
N HIS A 5 -36.17 7.40 -31.05
CA HIS A 5 -34.86 7.24 -31.64
C HIS A 5 -34.08 6.22 -30.80
N SER A 6 -33.99 5.01 -31.33
CA SER A 6 -33.21 3.93 -30.76
C SER A 6 -31.76 4.41 -30.66
N ILE A 7 -31.29 4.65 -29.44
CA ILE A 7 -29.87 4.97 -29.20
C ILE A 7 -29.04 3.87 -29.89
N PRO A 8 -28.09 4.22 -30.77
CA PRO A 8 -27.33 3.25 -31.53
C PRO A 8 -26.66 2.25 -30.58
N SER A 9 -26.77 0.96 -30.90
CA SER A 9 -26.35 -0.18 -30.07
C SER A 9 -24.94 -0.02 -29.48
N ARG A 10 -24.01 0.56 -30.26
CA ARG A 10 -22.63 0.83 -29.84
C ARG A 10 -22.52 1.70 -28.59
N ARG A 11 -23.37 2.73 -28.43
CA ARG A 11 -23.35 3.60 -27.23
C ARG A 11 -23.83 2.86 -25.97
N ARG A 12 -24.54 1.75 -26.12
CA ARG A 12 -24.99 0.93 -24.98
C ARG A 12 -23.89 -0.01 -24.47
N LEU A 13 -22.96 -0.42 -25.31
CA LEU A 13 -21.94 -1.44 -25.00
C LEU A 13 -20.67 -0.90 -24.34
N TRP A 14 -20.31 0.38 -24.55
CA TRP A 14 -19.01 0.89 -24.09
C TRP A 14 -18.71 0.71 -22.58
N PRO A 15 -19.66 0.85 -21.62
CA PRO A 15 -19.33 0.64 -20.21
C PRO A 15 -18.96 -0.81 -19.90
N TRP A 16 -19.56 -1.75 -20.64
CA TRP A 16 -19.28 -3.17 -20.50
C TRP A 16 -17.91 -3.52 -21.08
N ILE A 17 -17.54 -2.90 -22.20
CA ILE A 17 -16.20 -3.02 -22.76
C ILE A 17 -15.18 -2.45 -21.77
N ALA A 18 -15.43 -1.26 -21.20
CA ALA A 18 -14.54 -0.66 -20.21
C ALA A 18 -14.39 -1.52 -18.94
N LEU A 19 -15.50 -2.08 -18.43
CA LEU A 19 -15.47 -3.02 -17.29
C LEU A 19 -14.66 -4.28 -17.62
N ALA A 20 -14.87 -4.87 -18.80
CA ALA A 20 -14.13 -6.06 -19.23
C ALA A 20 -12.63 -5.77 -19.35
N LEU A 21 -12.26 -4.63 -19.96
CA LEU A 21 -10.85 -4.20 -20.06
C LEU A 21 -10.22 -3.91 -18.70
N ALA A 22 -10.99 -3.44 -17.72
CA ALA A 22 -10.51 -3.21 -16.36
C ALA A 22 -10.19 -4.52 -15.59
N VAL A 23 -10.59 -5.68 -16.11
CA VAL A 23 -10.21 -7.00 -15.54
C VAL A 23 -8.79 -7.39 -15.96
N THR A 24 -8.35 -6.99 -17.16
CA THR A 24 -7.06 -7.39 -17.72
C THR A 24 -5.86 -7.08 -16.82
N PRO A 25 -5.73 -5.88 -16.21
CA PRO A 25 -4.61 -5.61 -15.30
C PRO A 25 -4.60 -6.52 -14.07
N ALA A 26 -5.78 -6.86 -13.51
CA ALA A 26 -5.87 -7.74 -12.35
C ALA A 26 -5.34 -9.14 -12.65
N ILE A 27 -5.74 -9.70 -13.81
CA ILE A 27 -5.25 -11.01 -14.27
C ILE A 27 -3.76 -10.93 -14.62
N TRP A 28 -3.33 -9.88 -15.31
CA TRP A 28 -1.92 -9.70 -15.66
C TRP A 28 -1.02 -9.70 -14.43
N LEU A 29 -1.41 -8.97 -13.38
CA LEU A 29 -0.62 -8.83 -12.15
C LEU A 29 -0.37 -10.15 -11.41
N ILE A 30 -1.27 -11.14 -11.53
CA ILE A 30 -1.10 -12.46 -10.90
C ILE A 30 -0.44 -13.50 -11.82
N LEU A 31 -0.28 -13.21 -13.11
CA LEU A 31 0.36 -14.11 -14.08
C LEU A 31 1.77 -13.65 -14.49
N ALA A 32 2.05 -12.35 -14.43
CA ALA A 32 3.29 -11.78 -14.94
C ALA A 32 4.39 -11.78 -13.88
N TYR A 33 5.18 -12.86 -13.86
CA TYR A 33 6.42 -12.91 -13.08
C TYR A 33 7.48 -11.97 -13.67
N GLU A 34 8.19 -11.29 -12.79
CA GLU A 34 9.31 -10.44 -13.15
C GLU A 34 10.43 -11.31 -13.74
N LYS A 35 10.82 -11.03 -15.00
CA LYS A 35 11.94 -11.72 -15.67
C LYS A 35 13.17 -10.82 -15.84
N ALA A 36 13.07 -9.56 -15.44
CA ALA A 36 14.14 -8.58 -15.62
C ALA A 36 15.42 -9.02 -14.87
N LEU A 37 16.57 -8.78 -15.48
CA LEU A 37 17.85 -8.86 -14.78
C LEU A 37 17.98 -7.67 -13.83
N ASP A 38 18.72 -7.85 -12.74
CA ASP A 38 19.11 -6.70 -11.91
C ASP A 38 20.19 -5.92 -12.68
N PRO A 39 19.98 -4.62 -13.02
CA PRO A 39 20.97 -3.86 -13.78
C PRO A 39 22.28 -3.66 -13.01
N GLU A 40 22.26 -3.69 -11.67
CA GLU A 40 23.46 -3.52 -10.84
C GLU A 40 24.29 -4.80 -10.80
N PHE A 41 23.64 -5.97 -10.79
CA PHE A 41 24.29 -7.28 -10.79
C PHE A 41 23.59 -8.26 -11.75
N PRO A 42 23.75 -8.07 -13.07
CA PRO A 42 22.98 -8.82 -14.07
C PRO A 42 23.32 -10.30 -14.14
N ARG A 43 24.46 -10.71 -13.55
CA ARG A 43 24.91 -12.10 -13.48
C ARG A 43 24.32 -12.89 -12.31
N VAL A 44 23.74 -12.20 -11.32
CA VAL A 44 23.13 -12.88 -10.17
C VAL A 44 21.72 -13.32 -10.56
N VAL A 45 21.48 -14.64 -10.49
CA VAL A 45 20.17 -15.22 -10.80
C VAL A 45 19.20 -14.94 -9.64
N ARG A 46 18.07 -14.29 -9.95
CA ARG A 46 17.03 -13.95 -8.97
C ARG A 46 15.84 -14.88 -9.10
N GLN A 47 15.70 -15.78 -8.13
CA GLN A 47 14.56 -16.70 -8.04
C GLN A 47 13.34 -16.02 -7.42
N THR A 48 12.17 -16.64 -7.57
CA THR A 48 10.92 -16.23 -6.90
C THR A 48 10.47 -17.35 -5.98
N TYR A 49 10.22 -17.01 -4.73
CA TYR A 49 9.84 -17.96 -3.67
C TYR A 49 8.35 -17.88 -3.32
N SER A 50 7.67 -16.83 -3.78
CA SER A 50 6.23 -16.62 -3.63
C SER A 50 5.40 -17.41 -4.64
N ALA A 51 4.24 -17.90 -4.20
CA ALA A 51 3.31 -18.65 -5.03
C ALA A 51 2.72 -17.82 -6.18
N TYR A 52 2.64 -16.51 -6.01
CA TYR A 52 2.19 -15.54 -7.02
C TYR A 52 3.30 -14.52 -7.33
N PRO A 53 3.24 -13.80 -8.46
CA PRO A 53 4.16 -12.70 -8.74
C PRO A 53 4.20 -11.71 -7.57
N PRO A 54 5.38 -11.31 -7.08
CA PRO A 54 5.50 -10.40 -5.94
C PRO A 54 4.66 -9.12 -6.09
N ALA A 55 4.53 -8.58 -7.30
CA ALA A 55 3.71 -7.41 -7.57
C ALA A 55 2.26 -7.56 -7.08
N ALA A 56 1.66 -8.75 -7.21
CA ALA A 56 0.31 -9.01 -6.75
C ALA A 56 0.16 -8.82 -5.23
N TYR A 57 1.16 -9.23 -4.44
CA TYR A 57 1.17 -9.02 -2.98
C TYR A 57 1.26 -7.52 -2.62
N ARG A 58 2.04 -6.74 -3.36
CA ARG A 58 2.10 -5.28 -3.15
C ARG A 58 0.77 -4.60 -3.44
N PHE A 59 0.12 -4.94 -4.55
CA PHE A 59 -1.22 -4.45 -4.84
C PHE A 59 -2.28 -4.97 -3.85
N ALA A 60 -1.98 -6.06 -3.14
CA ALA A 60 -2.75 -6.59 -2.03
C ALA A 60 -2.50 -5.86 -0.70
N GLU A 61 -1.62 -4.86 -0.62
CA GLU A 61 -1.48 -3.98 0.54
C GLU A 61 -2.48 -2.83 0.51
N ALA A 62 -3.21 -2.62 1.61
CA ALA A 62 -4.22 -1.56 1.66
C ALA A 62 -3.57 -0.21 1.39
N GLY A 63 -4.23 0.66 0.65
CA GLY A 63 -3.67 1.93 0.29
C GLY A 63 -2.70 1.99 -0.87
N ASP A 64 -2.46 0.86 -1.53
CA ASP A 64 -1.71 0.88 -2.78
C ASP A 64 -2.60 1.43 -3.92
N THR A 65 -2.09 1.33 -5.13
CA THR A 65 -2.67 1.83 -6.37
C THR A 65 -4.11 1.39 -6.59
N ILE A 66 -4.51 0.18 -6.18
CA ILE A 66 -5.91 -0.28 -6.33
C ILE A 66 -6.86 0.60 -5.51
N ASP A 67 -6.48 0.95 -4.27
CA ASP A 67 -7.30 1.81 -3.42
C ASP A 67 -7.29 3.26 -3.92
N CYS A 68 -6.17 3.74 -4.48
CA CYS A 68 -6.14 5.01 -5.22
C CYS A 68 -7.15 5.03 -6.39
N VAL A 69 -7.24 3.93 -7.16
CA VAL A 69 -8.23 3.80 -8.24
C VAL A 69 -9.66 3.81 -7.66
N ALA A 70 -9.89 3.11 -6.54
CA ALA A 70 -11.19 3.12 -5.88
C ALA A 70 -11.60 4.52 -5.43
N VAL A 71 -10.68 5.30 -4.83
CA VAL A 71 -10.91 6.70 -4.44
C VAL A 71 -11.24 7.54 -5.68
N TYR A 72 -10.46 7.44 -6.75
CA TYR A 72 -10.69 8.19 -7.98
C TYR A 72 -12.08 7.90 -8.59
N VAL A 73 -12.45 6.63 -8.73
CA VAL A 73 -13.74 6.22 -9.31
C VAL A 73 -14.91 6.62 -8.42
N SER A 74 -14.79 6.45 -7.10
CA SER A 74 -15.85 6.83 -6.16
C SER A 74 -16.04 8.35 -6.07
N SER A 75 -14.96 9.15 -6.16
CA SER A 75 -15.04 10.61 -6.31
C SER A 75 -15.85 11.03 -7.52
N ALA A 76 -15.59 10.42 -8.68
CA ALA A 76 -16.35 10.70 -9.90
C ALA A 76 -17.85 10.35 -9.74
N ALA A 77 -18.15 9.19 -9.16
CA ALA A 77 -19.53 8.77 -8.89
C ALA A 77 -20.25 9.72 -7.91
N LEU A 78 -19.55 10.20 -6.89
CA LEU A 78 -20.05 11.16 -5.90
C LEU A 78 -20.39 12.50 -6.55
N VAL A 79 -19.49 13.03 -7.38
CA VAL A 79 -19.72 14.27 -8.14
C VAL A 79 -20.90 14.15 -9.09
N LEU A 80 -21.01 13.03 -9.82
CA LEU A 80 -22.13 12.78 -10.74
C LEU A 80 -23.48 12.66 -10.00
N ALA A 81 -23.50 12.03 -8.83
CA ALA A 81 -24.71 11.94 -8.00
C ALA A 81 -25.11 13.32 -7.43
N ALA A 82 -24.13 14.10 -6.95
CA ALA A 82 -24.35 15.45 -6.45
C ALA A 82 -24.88 16.37 -7.57
N TRP A 83 -24.29 16.29 -8.76
CA TRP A 83 -24.78 17.00 -9.95
C TRP A 83 -26.24 16.67 -10.27
N GLY A 84 -26.60 15.39 -10.15
CA GLY A 84 -27.98 14.95 -10.26
C GLY A 84 -28.91 15.70 -9.31
N CYS A 85 -28.55 15.77 -8.03
CA CYS A 85 -29.37 16.45 -7.01
C CYS A 85 -29.52 17.95 -7.29
N LEU A 86 -28.44 18.62 -7.69
CA LEU A 86 -28.45 20.06 -8.00
C LEU A 86 -29.35 20.39 -9.19
N ARG A 87 -29.39 19.52 -10.20
CA ARG A 87 -30.18 19.74 -11.42
C ARG A 87 -31.64 19.34 -11.30
N ASP A 88 -31.95 18.44 -10.38
CA ASP A 88 -33.29 17.91 -10.19
C ASP A 88 -33.51 17.63 -8.69
N PRO A 89 -33.70 18.70 -7.90
CA PRO A 89 -33.84 18.61 -6.44
C PRO A 89 -35.16 17.93 -6.01
N ARG A 90 -36.11 17.75 -6.93
CA ARG A 90 -37.35 17.02 -6.66
C ARG A 90 -37.17 15.50 -6.83
N GLY A 91 -36.11 15.07 -7.51
CA GLY A 91 -35.78 13.68 -7.74
C GLY A 91 -35.26 12.99 -6.49
N ARG A 92 -36.15 12.54 -5.60
CA ARG A 92 -35.79 11.90 -4.31
C ARG A 92 -34.72 10.82 -4.45
N LEU A 93 -34.83 9.91 -5.42
CA LEU A 93 -33.85 8.84 -5.67
C LEU A 93 -32.42 9.32 -5.90
N ARG A 94 -32.22 10.57 -6.31
CA ARG A 94 -30.89 11.15 -6.49
C ARG A 94 -30.18 11.35 -5.16
N TYR A 95 -30.92 11.67 -4.10
CA TYR A 95 -30.36 11.74 -2.75
C TYR A 95 -29.98 10.36 -2.21
N ALA A 96 -30.74 9.31 -2.55
CA ALA A 96 -30.34 7.94 -2.24
C ALA A 96 -29.02 7.57 -2.97
N ALA A 97 -28.91 7.90 -4.26
CA ALA A 97 -27.69 7.70 -5.03
C ALA A 97 -26.51 8.51 -4.45
N LEU A 98 -26.74 9.75 -4.03
CA LEU A 98 -25.73 10.59 -3.37
C LEU A 98 -25.25 9.98 -2.05
N ALA A 99 -26.16 9.51 -1.20
CA ALA A 99 -25.81 8.87 0.07
C ALA A 99 -25.00 7.57 -0.15
N LEU A 100 -25.38 6.74 -1.13
CA LEU A 100 -24.64 5.55 -1.49
C LEU A 100 -23.25 5.88 -2.07
N SER A 101 -23.15 6.89 -2.94
CA SER A 101 -21.85 7.36 -3.45
C SER A 101 -20.96 7.90 -2.33
N LEU A 102 -21.52 8.59 -1.33
CA LEU A 102 -20.76 9.08 -0.18
C LEU A 102 -20.25 7.92 0.70
N ALA A 103 -21.10 6.91 0.95
CA ALA A 103 -20.70 5.71 1.67
C ALA A 103 -19.57 4.95 0.96
N ALA A 104 -19.66 4.84 -0.37
CA ALA A 104 -18.64 4.23 -1.22
C ALA A 104 -17.33 5.04 -1.24
N PHE A 105 -17.41 6.37 -1.38
CA PHE A 105 -16.23 7.24 -1.29
C PHE A 105 -15.53 7.10 0.06
N TRP A 106 -16.28 7.13 1.17
CA TRP A 106 -15.71 6.92 2.50
C TRP A 106 -15.03 5.55 2.60
N HIS A 107 -15.68 4.48 2.15
CA HIS A 107 -15.08 3.14 2.18
C HIS A 107 -13.80 3.05 1.34
N ALA A 108 -13.76 3.73 0.18
CA ALA A 108 -12.56 3.78 -0.66
C ALA A 108 -11.42 4.60 -0.02
N ALA A 109 -11.74 5.71 0.65
CA ALA A 109 -10.76 6.57 1.34
C ALA A 109 -10.26 5.97 2.67
N THR A 110 -10.91 4.91 3.15
CA THR A 110 -10.62 4.27 4.44
C THR A 110 -10.47 2.75 4.30
N PRO A 111 -9.57 2.25 3.43
CA PRO A 111 -9.44 0.82 3.18
C PRO A 111 -8.95 0.12 4.47
N GLY A 112 -9.78 -0.76 5.03
CA GLY A 112 -9.48 -1.43 6.30
C GLY A 112 -9.97 -2.88 6.39
N PRO A 113 -9.46 -3.67 7.34
CA PRO A 113 -8.37 -3.34 8.29
C PRO A 113 -6.99 -3.29 7.60
N LEU A 114 -6.04 -2.55 8.19
CA LEU A 114 -4.67 -2.51 7.69
C LEU A 114 -3.85 -3.70 8.22
N LEU A 115 -2.81 -4.10 7.49
CA LEU A 115 -1.93 -5.23 7.86
C LEU A 115 -1.12 -5.00 9.14
N ASN A 116 -1.02 -3.76 9.63
CA ASN A 116 -0.34 -3.40 10.87
C ASN A 116 -1.28 -3.42 12.09
N GLY A 117 -2.42 -4.11 12.00
CA GLY A 117 -3.43 -4.17 13.06
C GLY A 117 -4.22 -2.87 13.25
N TRP A 118 -3.92 -1.79 12.52
CA TRP A 118 -4.66 -0.55 12.67
C TRP A 118 -6.07 -0.66 12.09
N HIS A 119 -7.04 -0.36 12.94
CA HIS A 119 -8.46 -0.52 12.65
C HIS A 119 -9.01 0.59 11.74
N GLY A 120 -8.28 1.70 11.53
CA GLY A 120 -8.65 2.75 10.57
C GLY A 120 -9.89 3.55 10.94
N LEU A 121 -10.41 4.30 9.95
CA LEU A 121 -11.71 5.00 10.02
C LEU A 121 -12.76 4.30 9.14
N GLY A 122 -12.52 3.03 8.79
CA GLY A 122 -13.37 2.26 7.89
C GLY A 122 -14.71 1.92 8.53
N TRP A 123 -15.71 1.56 7.70
CA TRP A 123 -17.01 1.15 8.22
C TRP A 123 -16.91 -0.06 9.17
N ARG A 124 -15.99 -0.99 8.92
CA ARG A 124 -15.82 -2.19 9.77
C ARG A 124 -15.34 -1.86 11.20
N THR A 125 -14.66 -0.73 11.37
CA THR A 125 -14.13 -0.25 12.65
C THR A 125 -15.22 -0.06 13.70
N MET A 126 -16.48 0.19 13.30
CA MET A 126 -17.58 0.34 14.26
C MET A 126 -17.90 -0.94 15.04
N PHE A 127 -17.48 -2.11 14.52
CA PHE A 127 -17.66 -3.41 15.17
C PHE A 127 -16.41 -3.89 15.91
N ASP A 128 -15.33 -3.12 15.91
CA ASP A 128 -14.07 -3.54 16.49
C ASP A 128 -13.99 -3.18 17.98
N PRO A 129 -13.91 -4.17 18.90
CA PRO A 129 -13.89 -3.90 20.33
C PRO A 129 -12.64 -3.16 20.80
N SER A 130 -11.52 -3.22 20.07
CA SER A 130 -10.27 -2.55 20.44
C SER A 130 -10.31 -1.03 20.24
N VAL A 131 -11.27 -0.53 19.46
CA VAL A 131 -11.37 0.88 19.09
C VAL A 131 -12.20 1.64 20.13
N SER A 132 -11.79 2.89 20.39
CA SER A 132 -12.49 3.76 21.33
C SER A 132 -13.99 3.86 21.03
N GLN A 133 -14.81 3.77 22.08
CA GLN A 133 -16.26 3.83 21.98
C GLN A 133 -16.77 5.09 21.23
N PRO A 134 -16.23 6.32 21.47
CA PRO A 134 -16.67 7.51 20.73
C PRO A 134 -16.48 7.39 19.22
N GLN A 135 -15.36 6.82 18.77
CA GLN A 135 -15.10 6.62 17.34
C GLN A 135 -16.08 5.61 16.72
N ARG A 136 -16.33 4.48 17.40
CA ARG A 136 -17.30 3.48 16.91
C ARG A 136 -18.71 4.05 16.82
N LEU A 137 -19.16 4.77 17.84
CA LEU A 137 -20.47 5.41 17.86
C LEU A 137 -20.61 6.46 16.77
N THR A 138 -19.56 7.28 16.55
CA THR A 138 -19.55 8.28 15.48
C THR A 138 -19.71 7.61 14.10
N LEU A 139 -18.95 6.56 13.83
CA LEU A 139 -19.06 5.80 12.58
C LEU A 139 -20.44 5.15 12.41
N ALA A 140 -20.99 4.57 13.47
CA ALA A 140 -22.33 3.97 13.45
C ALA A 140 -23.42 5.02 13.16
N VAL A 141 -23.36 6.19 13.79
CA VAL A 141 -24.31 7.30 13.54
C VAL A 141 -24.21 7.78 12.10
N CYS A 142 -22.99 7.96 11.57
CA CYS A 142 -22.78 8.31 10.16
C CYS A 142 -23.39 7.26 9.22
N ALA A 143 -23.14 5.98 9.46
CA ALA A 143 -23.68 4.88 8.64
C ALA A 143 -25.21 4.83 8.68
N LEU A 144 -25.80 4.94 9.88
CA LEU A 144 -27.26 4.96 10.07
C LEU A 144 -27.90 6.18 9.41
N THR A 145 -27.24 7.34 9.45
CA THR A 145 -27.71 8.56 8.77
C THR A 145 -27.78 8.36 7.26
N LEU A 146 -26.74 7.80 6.65
CA LEU A 146 -26.73 7.50 5.22
C LEU A 146 -27.80 6.47 4.85
N ALA A 147 -27.95 5.42 5.67
CA ALA A 147 -29.02 4.43 5.50
C ALA A 147 -30.41 5.08 5.59
N ALA A 148 -30.65 5.95 6.56
CA ALA A 148 -31.90 6.69 6.70
C ALA A 148 -32.19 7.57 5.48
N VAL A 149 -31.18 8.27 4.94
CA VAL A 149 -31.33 9.05 3.69
C VAL A 149 -31.75 8.14 2.54
N VAL A 150 -31.10 6.98 2.35
CA VAL A 150 -31.48 6.01 1.31
C VAL A 150 -32.91 5.51 1.51
N LEU A 151 -33.29 5.17 2.74
CA LEU A 151 -34.61 4.66 3.09
C LEU A 151 -35.73 5.67 2.84
N VAL A 152 -35.53 6.93 3.22
CA VAL A 152 -36.51 8.01 3.05
C VAL A 152 -36.59 8.45 1.59
N ALA A 153 -35.45 8.66 0.94
CA ALA A 153 -35.37 9.06 -0.46
C ALA A 153 -35.90 8.00 -1.43
N GLY A 154 -35.86 6.72 -1.04
CA GLY A 154 -36.41 5.60 -1.80
C GLY A 154 -37.94 5.46 -1.76
N ARG A 155 -38.64 6.20 -0.88
CA ARG A 155 -40.10 6.06 -0.73
C ARG A 155 -40.90 6.80 -1.82
N PRO A 156 -41.95 6.17 -2.38
CA PRO A 156 -42.38 4.79 -2.15
C PRO A 156 -41.50 3.78 -2.91
N TRP A 157 -41.20 2.63 -2.28
CA TRP A 157 -40.39 1.54 -2.85
C TRP A 157 -41.14 0.75 -3.93
N ARG A 158 -41.52 1.42 -5.02
CA ARG A 158 -42.20 0.80 -6.16
C ARG A 158 -41.18 0.09 -7.05
N LEU A 159 -40.59 -1.00 -6.56
CA LEU A 159 -39.50 -1.72 -7.22
C LEU A 159 -39.77 -2.00 -8.70
N GLY A 160 -41.00 -2.40 -9.07
CA GLY A 160 -41.38 -2.63 -10.47
C GLY A 160 -41.24 -1.40 -11.38
N SER A 161 -41.55 -0.21 -10.87
CA SER A 161 -41.36 1.05 -11.61
C SER A 161 -39.88 1.44 -11.70
N LEU A 162 -39.11 1.23 -10.61
CA LEU A 162 -37.68 1.51 -10.57
C LEU A 162 -36.89 0.62 -11.52
N THR A 163 -37.21 -0.68 -11.56
CA THR A 163 -36.59 -1.64 -12.49
C THR A 163 -36.95 -1.32 -13.93
N SER A 164 -38.21 -0.96 -14.20
CA SER A 164 -38.66 -0.56 -15.53
C SER A 164 -37.96 0.71 -16.03
N GLU A 165 -37.80 1.73 -15.17
CA GLU A 165 -37.04 2.94 -15.46
C GLU A 165 -35.55 2.61 -15.70
N ALA A 166 -34.94 1.83 -14.81
CA ALA A 166 -33.53 1.44 -14.92
C ALA A 166 -33.28 0.64 -16.21
N LYS A 167 -34.22 -0.23 -16.61
CA LYS A 167 -34.17 -0.98 -17.87
C LYS A 167 -34.30 -0.04 -19.07
N ARG A 168 -35.26 0.88 -19.06
CA ARG A 168 -35.46 1.90 -20.10
C ARG A 168 -34.23 2.77 -20.29
N ARG A 169 -33.57 3.17 -19.20
CA ARG A 169 -32.31 3.94 -19.23
C ARG A 169 -31.07 3.10 -19.53
N GLY A 170 -31.20 1.78 -19.60
CA GLY A 170 -30.09 0.87 -19.86
C GLY A 170 -29.03 0.87 -18.75
N VAL A 171 -29.44 1.07 -17.49
CA VAL A 171 -28.54 1.05 -16.32
C VAL A 171 -28.80 -0.13 -15.38
N LEU A 172 -29.90 -0.86 -15.54
CA LEU A 172 -30.26 -1.98 -14.66
C LEU A 172 -29.12 -3.01 -14.51
N GLY A 173 -28.49 -3.41 -15.61
CA GLY A 173 -27.37 -4.35 -15.57
C GLY A 173 -26.15 -3.82 -14.81
N LEU A 174 -25.81 -2.55 -14.98
CA LEU A 174 -24.69 -1.91 -14.26
C LEU A 174 -24.97 -1.83 -12.75
N LEU A 175 -26.19 -1.49 -12.37
CA LEU A 175 -26.62 -1.46 -10.97
C LEU A 175 -26.61 -2.87 -10.35
N ALA A 176 -27.07 -3.88 -11.07
CA ALA A 176 -27.07 -5.26 -10.61
C ALA A 176 -25.63 -5.78 -10.42
N VAL A 177 -24.73 -5.55 -11.39
CA VAL A 177 -23.32 -5.94 -11.28
C VAL A 177 -22.64 -5.20 -10.14
N SER A 178 -22.87 -3.90 -10.00
CA SER A 178 -22.35 -3.12 -8.87
C SER A 178 -22.79 -3.71 -7.53
N LEU A 179 -24.09 -3.95 -7.35
CA LEU A 179 -24.64 -4.53 -6.12
C LEU A 179 -24.02 -5.91 -5.81
N VAL A 180 -23.98 -6.81 -6.80
CA VAL A 180 -23.41 -8.15 -6.64
C VAL A 180 -21.95 -8.06 -6.23
N LEU A 181 -21.13 -7.27 -6.93
CA LEU A 181 -19.71 -7.12 -6.61
C LEU A 181 -19.50 -6.48 -5.23
N MET A 182 -20.34 -5.53 -4.82
CA MET A 182 -20.28 -4.94 -3.48
C MET A 182 -20.59 -5.96 -2.37
N VAL A 183 -21.52 -6.88 -2.60
CA VAL A 183 -21.82 -8.00 -1.68
C VAL A 183 -20.67 -9.00 -1.68
N VAL A 184 -20.20 -9.41 -2.86
CA VAL A 184 -19.07 -10.34 -3.06
C VAL A 184 -17.83 -9.83 -2.32
N ARG A 185 -17.53 -8.52 -2.38
CA ARG A 185 -16.44 -7.87 -1.62
C ARG A 185 -16.48 -8.16 -0.10
N GLN A 186 -17.66 -8.35 0.47
CA GLN A 186 -17.81 -8.61 1.90
C GLN A 186 -17.62 -10.08 2.28
N LEU A 187 -17.53 -10.99 1.30
CA LEU A 187 -17.39 -12.42 1.57
C LEU A 187 -15.93 -12.77 1.91
N PRO A 188 -15.67 -13.47 3.03
CA PRO A 188 -14.31 -13.76 3.48
C PRO A 188 -13.57 -14.78 2.59
N TRP A 189 -14.29 -15.66 1.88
CA TRP A 189 -13.68 -16.73 1.09
C TRP A 189 -12.92 -16.24 -0.16
N ILE A 190 -13.16 -15.00 -0.59
CA ILE A 190 -12.47 -14.35 -1.71
C ILE A 190 -11.07 -13.89 -1.30
N ASP A 191 -10.84 -13.82 0.01
CA ASP A 191 -9.59 -13.38 0.60
C ASP A 191 -8.55 -14.53 0.65
N ARG A 192 -8.28 -15.11 -0.53
CA ARG A 192 -7.20 -16.09 -0.75
C ARG A 192 -5.91 -15.38 -1.12
N GLU A 193 -4.78 -16.05 -0.95
CA GLU A 193 -3.49 -15.49 -1.37
C GLU A 193 -3.52 -15.04 -2.86
N PRO A 194 -2.99 -13.86 -3.19
CA PRO A 194 -2.51 -12.81 -2.26
C PRO A 194 -3.66 -12.15 -1.48
N PHE A 195 -3.61 -12.22 -0.14
CA PHE A 195 -4.67 -11.75 0.75
C PHE A 195 -4.95 -10.25 0.52
N GLY A 196 -6.20 -9.91 0.26
CA GLY A 196 -6.69 -8.57 -0.01
C GLY A 196 -6.74 -8.20 -1.49
N PHE A 197 -6.09 -8.96 -2.38
CA PHE A 197 -6.00 -8.63 -3.81
C PHE A 197 -7.36 -8.68 -4.52
N TRP A 198 -8.00 -9.85 -4.53
CA TRP A 198 -9.26 -10.05 -5.23
C TRP A 198 -10.42 -9.23 -4.67
N PRO A 199 -10.63 -9.16 -3.34
CA PRO A 199 -11.69 -8.35 -2.80
C PRO A 199 -11.59 -6.89 -3.27
N ARG A 200 -10.39 -6.29 -3.32
CA ARG A 200 -10.25 -4.90 -3.76
C ARG A 200 -10.51 -4.70 -5.25
N TRP A 201 -10.07 -5.61 -6.13
CA TRP A 201 -10.44 -5.55 -7.54
C TRP A 201 -11.95 -5.67 -7.74
N VAL A 202 -12.61 -6.59 -7.04
CA VAL A 202 -14.07 -6.71 -7.01
C VAL A 202 -14.73 -5.40 -6.60
N TYR A 203 -14.18 -4.72 -5.58
CA TYR A 203 -14.66 -3.41 -5.16
C TYR A 203 -14.51 -2.36 -6.25
N VAL A 204 -13.34 -2.24 -6.87
CA VAL A 204 -13.08 -1.30 -7.98
C VAL A 204 -14.04 -1.54 -9.15
N TRP A 205 -14.26 -2.79 -9.56
CA TRP A 205 -15.20 -3.11 -10.64
C TRP A 205 -16.64 -2.76 -10.27
N GLY A 206 -17.05 -3.00 -9.02
CA GLY A 206 -18.36 -2.58 -8.53
C GLY A 206 -18.53 -1.07 -8.49
N LEU A 207 -17.48 -0.32 -8.14
CA LEU A 207 -17.45 1.14 -8.20
C LEU A 207 -17.49 1.67 -9.64
N LEU A 208 -16.76 1.04 -10.57
CA LEU A 208 -16.81 1.40 -11.98
C LEU A 208 -18.20 1.20 -12.57
N ALA A 209 -18.84 0.07 -12.28
CA ALA A 209 -20.21 -0.20 -12.69
C ALA A 209 -21.19 0.85 -12.14
N TRP A 210 -21.03 1.22 -10.86
CA TRP A 210 -21.79 2.30 -10.22
C TRP A 210 -21.55 3.66 -10.89
N ALA A 211 -20.30 4.04 -11.10
CA ALA A 211 -19.92 5.31 -11.73
C ALA A 211 -20.48 5.42 -13.16
N PHE A 212 -20.44 4.33 -13.94
CA PHE A 212 -21.04 4.29 -15.27
C PHE A 212 -22.57 4.38 -15.25
N ALA A 213 -23.22 3.79 -14.24
CA ALA A 213 -24.65 3.98 -14.03
C ALA A 213 -24.96 5.46 -13.70
N MET A 214 -24.20 6.07 -12.80
CA MET A 214 -24.34 7.49 -12.44
C MET A 214 -24.12 8.39 -13.64
N LEU A 215 -23.10 8.13 -14.47
CA LEU A 215 -22.83 8.91 -15.68
C LEU A 215 -23.99 8.86 -16.67
N ARG A 216 -24.69 7.72 -16.79
CA ARG A 216 -25.89 7.60 -17.63
C ARG A 216 -27.13 8.27 -17.04
N LEU A 217 -27.22 8.34 -15.72
CA LEU A 217 -28.32 8.97 -14.99
C LEU A 217 -28.11 10.48 -14.79
N ALA A 218 -26.87 10.95 -14.94
CA ALA A 218 -26.49 12.34 -14.80
C ALA A 218 -27.26 13.21 -15.81
N PRO A 219 -27.88 14.32 -15.36
CA PRO A 219 -28.53 15.27 -16.26
C PRO A 219 -27.51 15.84 -17.24
N ARG A 220 -27.89 15.94 -18.52
CA ARG A 220 -27.02 16.51 -19.55
C ARG A 220 -26.73 17.97 -19.22
N ALA A 221 -25.46 18.35 -19.30
CA ALA A 221 -25.08 19.74 -19.29
C ALA A 221 -25.65 20.44 -20.55
N GLN A 222 -26.00 21.72 -20.43
CA GLN A 222 -26.45 22.52 -21.58
C GLN A 222 -25.33 22.56 -22.64
N PRO A 223 -25.63 22.41 -23.94
CA PRO A 223 -24.60 22.55 -24.97
C PRO A 223 -23.99 23.97 -24.93
N GLY A 224 -22.73 24.08 -25.39
CA GLY A 224 -21.99 25.35 -25.46
C GLY A 224 -21.10 25.64 -24.23
N ARG A 225 -20.62 26.89 -24.14
CA ARG A 225 -19.60 27.31 -23.16
C ARG A 225 -20.02 27.03 -21.71
N ARG A 226 -21.30 27.22 -21.37
CA ARG A 226 -21.82 26.96 -20.01
C ARG A 226 -21.70 25.48 -19.63
N GLY A 227 -22.02 24.55 -20.54
CA GLY A 227 -21.87 23.12 -20.28
C GLY A 227 -20.42 22.70 -20.14
N MET A 228 -19.54 23.29 -20.95
CA MET A 228 -18.09 23.07 -20.84
C MET A 228 -17.58 23.48 -19.45
N TRP A 229 -17.93 24.67 -18.97
CA TRP A 229 -17.53 25.12 -17.63
C TRP A 229 -18.06 24.25 -16.51
N VAL A 230 -19.31 23.78 -16.63
CA VAL A 230 -19.86 22.79 -15.70
C VAL A 230 -19.02 21.52 -15.70
N ALA A 231 -18.70 20.97 -16.88
CA ALA A 231 -17.89 19.75 -16.96
C ALA A 231 -16.50 19.94 -16.34
N VAL A 232 -15.84 21.07 -16.61
CA VAL A 232 -14.56 21.44 -15.99
C VAL A 232 -14.69 21.51 -14.46
N ALA A 233 -15.72 22.16 -13.95
CA ALA A 233 -15.97 22.25 -12.52
C ALA A 233 -16.19 20.86 -11.88
N LEU A 234 -16.96 19.99 -12.51
CA LEU A 234 -17.17 18.61 -12.02
C LEU A 234 -15.86 17.83 -11.97
N ILE A 235 -15.01 17.94 -13.00
CA ILE A 235 -13.69 17.30 -13.02
C ILE A 235 -12.79 17.85 -11.91
N ALA A 236 -12.73 19.17 -11.75
CA ALA A 236 -11.94 19.82 -10.72
C ALA A 236 -12.37 19.39 -9.30
N VAL A 237 -13.67 19.34 -9.03
CA VAL A 237 -14.21 18.84 -7.74
C VAL A 237 -13.88 17.37 -7.55
N SER A 238 -13.96 16.54 -8.59
CA SER A 238 -13.61 15.12 -8.52
C SER A 238 -12.13 14.92 -8.18
N ILE A 239 -11.23 15.72 -8.76
CA ILE A 239 -9.79 15.69 -8.45
C ILE A 239 -9.54 16.19 -7.02
N GLY A 240 -10.24 17.24 -6.58
CA GLY A 240 -10.18 17.72 -5.20
C GLY A 240 -10.61 16.65 -4.19
N LEU A 241 -11.69 15.92 -4.47
CA LEU A 241 -12.14 14.80 -3.64
C LEU A 241 -11.15 13.62 -3.65
N ASP A 242 -10.52 13.31 -4.79
CA ASP A 242 -9.45 12.31 -4.85
C ASP A 242 -8.26 12.70 -3.97
N PHE A 243 -7.83 13.97 -4.03
CA PHE A 243 -6.76 14.48 -3.15
C PHE A 243 -7.13 14.39 -1.66
N VAL A 244 -8.37 14.78 -1.30
CA VAL A 244 -8.87 14.66 0.08
C VAL A 244 -8.94 13.19 0.51
N GLY A 245 -9.46 12.30 -0.33
CA GLY A 245 -9.55 10.87 -0.05
C GLY A 245 -8.16 10.24 0.18
N ARG A 246 -7.17 10.62 -0.65
CA ARG A 246 -5.77 10.19 -0.46
C ARG A 246 -5.12 10.80 0.78
N GLY A 247 -5.51 12.01 1.17
CA GLY A 247 -5.08 12.63 2.43
C GLY A 247 -5.62 11.90 3.66
N ILE A 248 -6.89 11.49 3.64
CA ILE A 248 -7.50 10.63 4.68
C ILE A 248 -6.75 9.29 4.73
N PHE A 249 -6.47 8.71 3.57
CA PHE A 249 -5.70 7.49 3.45
C PHE A 249 -4.29 7.62 4.07
N TRP A 250 -3.56 8.71 3.80
CA TRP A 250 -2.25 8.98 4.40
C TRP A 250 -2.31 9.08 5.93
N TYR A 251 -3.36 9.69 6.50
CA TYR A 251 -3.54 9.73 7.95
C TYR A 251 -3.64 8.32 8.56
N GLN A 252 -4.20 7.36 7.81
CA GLN A 252 -4.25 5.95 8.24
C GLN A 252 -2.89 5.26 8.13
N ARG A 253 -2.04 5.66 7.15
CA ARG A 253 -0.69 5.13 6.92
C ARG A 253 0.37 6.24 6.97
N PRO A 254 0.69 6.74 8.17
CA PRO A 254 1.55 7.91 8.33
C PRO A 254 3.03 7.62 8.00
N ILE A 255 3.42 6.34 7.96
CA ILE A 255 4.74 5.86 7.54
C ILE A 255 4.51 4.84 6.42
N ALA A 256 5.17 5.04 5.28
CA ALA A 256 5.04 4.14 4.14
C ALA A 256 5.56 2.73 4.50
N ARG A 257 4.86 1.69 4.03
CA ARG A 257 5.19 0.27 4.25
C ARG A 257 5.35 -0.12 5.72
N LEU A 258 4.72 0.60 6.64
CA LEU A 258 4.69 0.19 8.03
C LEU A 258 3.92 -1.14 8.16
N ARG A 259 4.62 -2.16 8.60
CA ARG A 259 4.10 -3.52 8.78
C ARG A 259 4.56 -4.06 10.12
N GLU A 260 3.64 -4.73 10.81
CA GLU A 260 3.96 -5.52 11.98
C GLU A 260 4.47 -6.90 11.51
N ILE A 261 5.74 -7.19 11.81
CA ILE A 261 6.41 -8.44 11.44
C ILE A 261 6.20 -9.48 12.54
N ILE A 262 6.34 -9.05 13.79
CA ILE A 262 6.04 -9.87 14.97
C ILE A 262 5.13 -9.03 15.87
N PRO A 263 3.89 -9.51 16.15
CA PRO A 263 2.92 -8.75 16.91
C PRO A 263 3.46 -8.16 18.21
N GLY A 264 3.38 -6.83 18.36
CA GLY A 264 3.85 -6.08 19.52
C GLY A 264 5.36 -6.08 19.74
N ARG A 265 6.18 -6.60 18.82
CA ARG A 265 7.63 -6.76 19.03
C ARG A 265 8.49 -6.15 17.93
N LEU A 266 8.19 -6.46 16.68
CA LEU A 266 9.02 -6.08 15.54
C LEU A 266 8.17 -5.50 14.44
N TYR A 267 8.54 -4.31 14.02
CA TYR A 267 7.89 -3.55 12.96
C TYR A 267 8.92 -3.19 11.89
N LEU A 268 8.44 -3.06 10.67
CA LEU A 268 9.21 -2.74 9.48
C LEU A 268 8.58 -1.54 8.80
N SER A 269 9.36 -0.56 8.37
CA SER A 269 8.82 0.57 7.60
C SER A 269 9.81 1.16 6.61
N ALA A 270 9.32 2.08 5.77
CA ALA A 270 10.16 3.02 5.06
C ALA A 270 10.62 4.12 6.01
N MET A 271 11.50 4.98 5.53
CA MET A 271 12.02 6.11 6.27
C MET A 271 10.89 7.00 6.79
N PRO A 272 10.81 7.21 8.10
CA PRO A 272 9.71 7.92 8.67
C PRO A 272 9.97 9.43 8.68
N THR A 273 8.90 10.21 8.71
CA THR A 273 8.97 11.65 9.00
C THR A 273 8.65 11.88 10.48
N TYR A 274 8.99 13.04 11.05
CA TYR A 274 8.61 13.36 12.44
C TYR A 274 7.10 13.19 12.68
N ARG A 275 6.26 13.72 11.79
CA ARG A 275 4.80 13.57 11.87
C ARG A 275 4.37 12.11 11.72
N GLY A 276 5.06 11.36 10.87
CA GLY A 276 4.89 9.93 10.69
C GLY A 276 5.11 9.15 11.99
N LEU A 277 6.25 9.39 12.62
CA LEU A 277 6.64 8.80 13.91
C LEU A 277 5.67 9.15 15.01
N LYS A 278 5.25 10.42 15.12
CA LYS A 278 4.29 10.84 16.17
C LYS A 278 3.01 10.01 16.12
N ILE A 279 2.40 9.89 14.94
CA ILE A 279 1.16 9.13 14.77
C ILE A 279 1.41 7.62 14.98
N ALA A 280 2.54 7.09 14.52
CA ALA A 280 2.84 5.67 14.70
C ALA A 280 3.18 5.32 16.17
N GLN A 281 3.83 6.23 16.90
CA GLN A 281 4.19 6.08 18.31
C GLN A 281 2.95 6.05 19.21
N GLU A 282 1.94 6.88 18.92
CA GLU A 282 0.65 6.84 19.61
C GLU A 282 -0.05 5.47 19.48
N ARG A 283 0.29 4.69 18.45
CA ARG A 283 -0.36 3.40 18.14
C ARG A 283 0.45 2.20 18.60
N HIS A 284 1.76 2.25 18.40
CA HIS A 284 2.64 1.08 18.55
C HIS A 284 3.63 1.22 19.70
N HIS A 285 3.79 2.43 20.28
CA HIS A 285 4.64 2.69 21.43
C HIS A 285 6.07 2.12 21.30
N PHE A 286 6.72 2.40 20.16
CA PHE A 286 8.08 1.93 19.90
C PHE A 286 9.02 2.37 21.03
N LYS A 287 9.89 1.45 21.46
CA LYS A 287 10.98 1.72 22.39
C LYS A 287 12.31 1.87 21.66
N THR A 288 12.41 1.31 20.46
CA THR A 288 13.64 1.30 19.67
C THR A 288 13.34 1.59 18.20
N ILE A 289 14.22 2.36 17.57
CA ILE A 289 14.30 2.52 16.12
C ILE A 289 15.69 2.05 15.66
N ILE A 290 15.70 1.17 14.65
CA ILE A 290 16.92 0.71 13.97
C ILE A 290 16.90 1.26 12.54
N ASN A 291 17.74 2.27 12.30
CA ASN A 291 17.95 2.87 11.00
C ASN A 291 19.10 2.16 10.27
N LEU A 292 18.77 1.40 9.23
CA LEU A 292 19.72 0.69 8.36
C LEU A 292 20.14 1.52 7.13
N PHE A 293 19.70 2.77 7.04
CA PHE A 293 20.17 3.71 6.03
C PHE A 293 21.52 4.29 6.46
N PRO A 294 22.51 4.43 5.55
CA PRO A 294 23.86 4.78 5.93
C PRO A 294 23.94 6.31 5.97
N GLU A 295 23.44 6.91 7.04
CA GLU A 295 23.24 8.38 7.13
C GLU A 295 24.54 9.20 7.02
N PHE A 296 25.69 8.52 7.06
CA PHE A 296 27.00 9.11 6.85
C PHE A 296 27.36 9.33 5.37
N THR A 297 26.55 8.85 4.42
CA THR A 297 26.81 9.08 2.98
C THR A 297 26.13 10.36 2.49
N PRO A 298 26.58 10.93 1.34
CA PRO A 298 25.93 12.10 0.75
C PRO A 298 24.44 11.91 0.43
N GLU A 299 24.02 10.65 0.25
CA GLU A 299 22.64 10.25 0.03
C GLU A 299 21.82 10.17 1.32
N GLY A 300 22.38 10.58 2.45
CA GLY A 300 21.73 10.73 3.76
C GLY A 300 20.31 11.29 3.68
N SER A 301 19.45 10.80 4.55
CA SER A 301 18.06 11.21 4.63
C SER A 301 17.90 12.69 4.96
N PRO A 302 17.04 13.42 4.23
CA PRO A 302 16.63 14.75 4.65
C PRO A 302 15.82 14.75 5.96
N HIS A 303 15.31 13.59 6.38
CA HIS A 303 14.51 13.40 7.60
C HIS A 303 15.34 12.87 8.77
N TRP A 304 16.63 12.60 8.62
CA TRP A 304 17.46 12.09 9.70
C TRP A 304 17.48 12.99 10.95
N PRO A 305 17.62 14.35 10.82
CA PRO A 305 17.57 15.22 11.99
C PRO A 305 16.24 15.17 12.74
N ASP A 306 15.14 14.97 12.01
CA ASP A 306 13.78 14.85 12.55
C ASP A 306 13.61 13.55 13.34
N GLU A 307 14.14 12.44 12.85
CA GLU A 307 14.12 11.14 13.52
C GLU A 307 14.96 11.14 14.80
N GLN A 308 16.16 11.74 14.75
CA GLN A 308 16.99 11.93 15.94
C GLN A 308 16.30 12.80 16.99
N ARG A 309 15.68 13.91 16.56
CA ARG A 309 14.91 14.79 17.45
C ARG A 309 13.75 14.03 18.10
N PHE A 310 12.95 13.33 17.29
CA PHE A 310 11.82 12.55 17.78
C PHE A 310 12.25 11.53 18.83
N SER A 311 13.34 10.80 18.56
CA SER A 311 13.84 9.75 19.45
C SER A 311 14.28 10.31 20.81
N ARG A 312 14.99 11.46 20.82
CA ARG A 312 15.36 12.15 22.07
C ARG A 312 14.16 12.63 22.86
N GLU A 313 13.17 13.23 22.21
CA GLU A 313 11.97 13.78 22.87
C GLU A 313 11.09 12.70 23.51
N HIS A 314 11.11 11.48 22.97
CA HIS A 314 10.24 10.39 23.41
C HIS A 314 11.00 9.27 24.16
N GLY A 315 12.29 9.46 24.43
CA GLY A 315 13.12 8.46 25.12
C GLY A 315 13.24 7.14 24.35
N ILE A 316 13.27 7.20 23.02
CA ILE A 316 13.39 6.02 22.15
C ILE A 316 14.87 5.77 21.85
N THR A 317 15.31 4.54 22.02
CA THR A 317 16.66 4.13 21.63
C THR A 317 16.80 4.14 20.12
N LEU A 318 17.75 4.90 19.60
CA LEU A 318 17.99 5.03 18.16
C LEU A 318 19.35 4.41 17.80
N TYR A 319 19.31 3.34 16.99
CA TYR A 319 20.51 2.71 16.44
C TYR A 319 20.67 3.09 14.97
N ASN A 320 21.88 3.46 14.57
CA ASN A 320 22.25 3.77 13.20
C ASN A 320 23.54 3.03 12.82
N GLN A 321 23.68 2.66 11.56
CA GLN A 321 24.92 2.11 11.03
C GLN A 321 26.08 3.12 11.13
N PRO A 322 27.16 2.81 11.88
CA PRO A 322 28.26 3.74 12.06
C PRO A 322 29.15 3.84 10.80
N PRO A 323 29.81 5.00 10.55
CA PRO A 323 30.75 5.16 9.44
C PRO A 323 31.90 4.16 9.44
N GLU A 324 32.31 3.69 10.62
CA GLU A 324 33.39 2.72 10.81
C GLU A 324 32.98 1.29 10.40
N ASP A 325 31.68 1.02 10.24
CA ASP A 325 31.16 -0.21 9.65
C ASP A 325 30.25 0.11 8.46
N PRO A 326 30.80 0.58 7.32
CA PRO A 326 30.01 0.96 6.15
C PRO A 326 29.35 -0.25 5.46
N THR A 327 29.60 -1.44 5.98
CA THR A 327 29.33 -2.74 5.36
C THR A 327 28.27 -3.53 6.13
N GLY A 328 27.99 -3.10 7.36
CA GLY A 328 27.08 -3.73 8.30
C GLY A 328 27.59 -5.04 8.88
N VAL A 329 28.89 -5.38 8.73
CA VAL A 329 29.44 -6.66 9.20
C VAL A 329 29.34 -6.80 10.71
N ARG A 330 29.46 -5.70 11.45
CA ARG A 330 29.27 -5.63 12.90
C ARG A 330 27.87 -5.17 13.28
N CYS A 331 27.40 -4.12 12.63
CA CYS A 331 26.11 -3.48 12.90
C CYS A 331 24.93 -4.44 12.73
N VAL A 332 24.95 -5.32 11.72
CA VAL A 332 23.85 -6.28 11.51
C VAL A 332 23.76 -7.30 12.66
N PRO A 333 24.82 -8.05 13.04
CA PRO A 333 24.77 -8.91 14.22
C PRO A 333 24.34 -8.18 15.50
N GLU A 334 24.94 -7.02 15.79
CA GLU A 334 24.65 -6.22 16.98
C GLU A 334 23.16 -5.82 17.04
N THR A 335 22.59 -5.37 15.91
CA THR A 335 21.17 -5.00 15.85
C THR A 335 20.22 -6.19 15.95
N LEU A 336 20.59 -7.35 15.39
CA LEU A 336 19.80 -8.58 15.51
C LEU A 336 19.75 -9.07 16.97
N GLU A 337 20.88 -9.02 17.67
CA GLU A 337 20.96 -9.32 19.10
C GLU A 337 20.13 -8.33 19.92
N PHE A 338 20.28 -7.04 19.63
CA PHE A 338 19.53 -5.97 20.28
C PHE A 338 18.01 -6.16 20.11
N ALA A 339 17.55 -6.53 18.91
CA ALA A 339 16.15 -6.80 18.65
C ALA A 339 15.63 -8.11 19.27
N ASN A 340 16.50 -8.96 19.80
CA ASN A 340 16.12 -10.19 20.50
C ASN A 340 15.83 -9.96 22.00
N GLN A 341 16.22 -8.79 22.53
CA GLN A 341 16.06 -8.41 23.93
C GLN A 341 14.65 -7.82 24.20
N PRO A 342 13.82 -8.41 25.07
CA PRO A 342 12.44 -7.96 25.32
C PRO A 342 12.30 -6.52 25.82
N GLU A 343 13.30 -6.01 26.54
CA GLU A 343 13.37 -4.64 27.03
C GLU A 343 13.32 -3.60 25.90
N ASN A 344 13.80 -3.96 24.71
CA ASN A 344 13.86 -3.11 23.52
C ASN A 344 12.57 -3.15 22.69
N TRP A 345 11.63 -4.06 23.00
CA TRP A 345 10.37 -4.17 22.26
C TRP A 345 9.35 -3.11 22.70
N PRO A 346 8.63 -2.49 21.76
CA PRO A 346 8.62 -2.76 20.32
C PRO A 346 9.73 -2.04 19.52
N VAL A 347 10.30 -2.74 18.53
CA VAL A 347 11.38 -2.27 17.65
C VAL A 347 10.82 -1.89 16.28
N LEU A 348 11.14 -0.70 15.78
CA LEU A 348 10.89 -0.27 14.40
C LEU A 348 12.18 -0.33 13.59
N VAL A 349 12.23 -1.20 12.58
CA VAL A 349 13.35 -1.30 11.64
C VAL A 349 13.00 -0.60 10.34
N HIS A 350 13.86 0.29 9.86
CA HIS A 350 13.67 0.91 8.54
C HIS A 350 14.99 1.17 7.82
N CYS A 351 14.85 1.55 6.55
CA CYS A 351 15.90 2.06 5.69
C CYS A 351 15.24 3.18 4.87
N HIS A 352 15.71 3.46 3.65
CA HIS A 352 15.06 4.44 2.79
C HIS A 352 13.61 4.07 2.40
N ALA A 353 13.44 3.01 1.60
CA ALA A 353 12.15 2.66 1.03
C ALA A 353 11.52 1.39 1.61
N SER A 354 12.12 0.78 2.64
CA SER A 354 11.76 -0.56 3.13
C SER A 354 11.75 -1.65 2.05
N MET A 355 12.65 -1.53 1.07
CA MET A 355 12.72 -2.46 -0.05
C MET A 355 13.86 -3.43 0.11
N ASP A 356 15.08 -2.94 0.35
CA ASP A 356 16.28 -3.76 0.30
C ASP A 356 16.77 -4.17 1.69
N ARG A 357 17.36 -3.24 2.42
CA ARG A 357 18.10 -3.52 3.66
C ARG A 357 17.23 -3.97 4.82
N SER A 358 16.12 -3.29 5.08
CA SER A 358 15.27 -3.65 6.22
C SER A 358 14.54 -4.98 6.02
N PRO A 359 13.97 -5.28 4.84
CA PRO A 359 13.47 -6.63 4.58
C PRO A 359 14.60 -7.67 4.63
N ALA A 360 15.78 -7.38 4.07
CA ALA A 360 16.91 -8.31 4.16
C ALA A 360 17.30 -8.61 5.62
N TRP A 361 17.35 -7.57 6.47
CA TRP A 361 17.56 -7.68 7.90
C TRP A 361 16.49 -8.53 8.58
N VAL A 362 15.21 -8.34 8.23
CA VAL A 362 14.12 -9.18 8.75
C VAL A 362 14.32 -10.64 8.34
N GLY A 363 14.70 -10.91 7.08
CA GLY A 363 14.97 -12.30 6.67
C GLY A 363 16.17 -12.92 7.39
N MET A 364 17.22 -12.13 7.68
CA MET A 364 18.34 -12.58 8.52
C MET A 364 17.88 -12.87 9.95
N TYR A 365 16.99 -12.05 10.51
CA TYR A 365 16.38 -12.28 11.83
C TYR A 365 15.51 -13.55 11.86
N ARG A 366 14.60 -13.72 10.88
CA ARG A 366 13.78 -14.92 10.73
C ARG A 366 14.63 -16.17 10.62
N PHE A 367 15.68 -16.10 9.79
CA PHE A 367 16.62 -17.19 9.63
C PHE A 367 17.39 -17.38 10.94
N ALA A 368 18.33 -16.52 11.30
CA ALA A 368 19.29 -16.75 12.38
C ALA A 368 18.63 -16.88 13.77
N ASN A 369 17.71 -15.99 14.13
CA ASN A 369 17.14 -15.93 15.48
C ASN A 369 15.90 -16.80 15.66
N GLN A 370 15.09 -17.01 14.61
CA GLN A 370 13.80 -17.70 14.74
C GLN A 370 13.76 -19.10 14.12
N GLY A 371 14.84 -19.57 13.50
CA GLY A 371 14.86 -20.94 13.00
C GLY A 371 14.14 -21.14 11.66
N TRP A 372 13.68 -20.08 10.98
CA TRP A 372 12.91 -20.25 9.75
C TRP A 372 13.78 -20.79 8.61
N PRO A 373 13.25 -21.65 7.73
CA PRO A 373 13.88 -21.95 6.45
C PRO A 373 14.09 -20.66 5.65
N LEU A 374 15.24 -20.52 4.98
CA LEU A 374 15.56 -19.28 4.27
C LEU A 374 14.58 -18.98 3.13
N ALA A 375 14.04 -20.01 2.48
CA ALA A 375 12.98 -19.86 1.48
C ALA A 375 11.73 -19.16 2.03
N ASP A 376 11.32 -19.47 3.26
CA ASP A 376 10.15 -18.86 3.90
C ASP A 376 10.43 -17.40 4.28
N ALA A 377 11.64 -17.11 4.77
CA ALA A 377 12.09 -15.75 5.06
C ALA A 377 12.15 -14.88 3.79
N ILE A 378 12.66 -15.41 2.68
CA ILE A 378 12.68 -14.70 1.39
C ILE A 378 11.26 -14.50 0.84
N ARG A 379 10.38 -15.51 1.01
CA ARG A 379 8.97 -15.38 0.64
C ARG A 379 8.30 -14.23 1.39
N GLU A 380 8.50 -14.10 2.70
CA GLU A 380 7.98 -12.97 3.49
C GLU A 380 8.50 -11.62 2.93
N ILE A 381 9.77 -11.55 2.56
CA ILE A 381 10.38 -10.36 1.94
C ILE A 381 9.75 -10.02 0.61
N GLU A 382 9.56 -11.00 -0.28
CA GLU A 382 8.92 -10.78 -1.59
C GLU A 382 7.50 -10.24 -1.45
N GLN A 383 6.74 -10.81 -0.52
CA GLN A 383 5.37 -10.40 -0.22
C GLN A 383 5.32 -8.95 0.30
N HIS A 384 6.25 -8.55 1.16
CA HIS A 384 6.36 -7.17 1.65
C HIS A 384 6.86 -6.19 0.58
N ARG A 385 7.85 -6.59 -0.22
CA ARG A 385 8.46 -5.70 -1.22
C ARG A 385 7.50 -5.42 -2.37
N GLY A 386 6.79 -6.44 -2.82
CA GLY A 386 6.11 -6.40 -4.11
C GLY A 386 7.00 -6.69 -5.30
N SER A 387 8.22 -7.15 -5.07
CA SER A 387 9.23 -7.45 -6.08
C SER A 387 10.13 -8.57 -5.55
N ARG A 388 10.88 -9.22 -6.45
CA ARG A 388 12.02 -10.04 -6.01
C ARG A 388 13.01 -9.18 -5.21
N PRO A 389 13.75 -9.75 -4.24
CA PRO A 389 14.92 -9.10 -3.68
C PRO A 389 15.88 -8.66 -4.78
N LYS A 390 16.58 -7.54 -4.58
CA LYS A 390 17.70 -7.18 -5.46
C LYS A 390 18.80 -8.21 -5.34
N SER A 391 19.62 -8.31 -6.38
CA SER A 391 20.78 -9.20 -6.37
C SER A 391 21.78 -8.87 -5.26
N SER A 392 21.88 -7.60 -4.84
CA SER A 392 22.66 -7.20 -3.66
C SER A 392 22.18 -7.84 -2.36
N VAL A 393 20.90 -8.20 -2.24
CA VAL A 393 20.39 -8.95 -1.07
C VAL A 393 20.90 -10.39 -1.08
N THR A 394 20.95 -11.04 -2.25
CA THR A 394 21.56 -12.37 -2.40
C THR A 394 23.03 -12.36 -1.98
N LEU A 395 23.80 -11.37 -2.45
CA LEU A 395 25.21 -11.20 -2.07
C LEU A 395 25.36 -10.94 -0.56
N LEU A 396 24.50 -10.07 0.00
CA LEU A 396 24.45 -9.83 1.44
C LEU A 396 24.15 -11.10 2.23
N TYR A 397 23.25 -11.97 1.78
CA TYR A 397 22.94 -13.24 2.46
C TYR A 397 24.09 -14.23 2.39
N ASN A 398 24.71 -14.38 1.22
CA ASN A 398 25.91 -15.21 1.07
C ASN A 398 27.03 -14.77 2.01
N ARG A 399 27.12 -13.46 2.26
CA ARG A 399 28.08 -12.88 3.20
C ARG A 399 27.68 -13.07 4.67
N MET A 400 26.44 -12.75 5.04
CA MET A 400 26.06 -12.60 6.45
C MET A 400 25.58 -13.91 7.07
N LEU A 401 24.83 -14.75 6.35
CA LEU A 401 24.25 -15.96 6.95
C LEU A 401 25.30 -16.94 7.51
N PRO A 402 26.46 -17.19 6.85
CA PRO A 402 27.51 -18.03 7.44
C PRO A 402 28.12 -17.47 8.73
N ARG A 403 28.03 -16.16 8.97
CA ARG A 403 28.50 -15.51 10.19
C ARG A 403 27.46 -15.56 11.30
N LEU A 404 26.18 -15.38 10.93
CA LEU A 404 25.07 -15.31 11.87
C LEU A 404 24.62 -16.69 12.36
N ALA A 405 24.65 -17.70 11.49
CA ALA A 405 24.19 -19.05 11.79
C ALA A 405 24.95 -20.07 10.92
N PRO A 406 26.24 -20.36 11.22
CA PRO A 406 27.14 -21.10 10.33
C PRO A 406 26.63 -22.48 9.95
N GLU A 407 26.22 -23.29 10.93
CA GLU A 407 25.73 -24.66 10.71
C GLU A 407 24.49 -24.66 9.80
N ARG A 408 23.49 -23.84 10.14
CA ARG A 408 22.26 -23.75 9.36
C ARG A 408 22.48 -23.17 7.97
N ALA A 409 23.37 -22.20 7.82
CA ALA A 409 23.70 -21.64 6.51
C ALA A 409 24.49 -22.64 5.63
N ALA A 410 25.15 -23.64 6.22
CA ALA A 410 25.81 -24.71 5.47
C ALA A 410 24.80 -25.77 5.00
N GLU A 411 23.76 -26.02 5.78
CA GLU A 411 22.77 -27.08 5.54
C GLU A 411 21.52 -26.61 4.79
N ASP A 412 21.15 -25.32 4.86
CA ASP A 412 19.93 -24.81 4.23
C ASP A 412 20.06 -24.83 2.69
N PRO A 413 19.16 -25.52 1.98
CA PRO A 413 19.25 -25.69 0.53
C PRO A 413 19.09 -24.37 -0.23
N THR A 414 18.35 -23.42 0.32
CA THR A 414 18.17 -22.10 -0.27
C THR A 414 19.44 -21.28 -0.12
N ALA A 415 20.12 -21.35 1.02
CA ALA A 415 21.40 -20.67 1.22
C ALA A 415 22.48 -21.18 0.23
N LEU A 416 22.53 -22.49 -0.02
CA LEU A 416 23.41 -23.08 -1.04
C LEU A 416 23.07 -22.58 -2.44
N LEU A 417 21.78 -22.57 -2.78
CA LEU A 417 21.29 -22.08 -4.08
C LEU A 417 21.58 -20.59 -4.29
N LEU A 418 21.50 -19.76 -3.25
CA LEU A 418 21.89 -18.35 -3.33
C LEU A 418 23.39 -18.17 -3.63
N ARG A 419 24.26 -19.05 -3.13
CA ARG A 419 25.69 -19.04 -3.48
C ARG A 419 25.91 -19.41 -4.93
N GLU A 420 25.25 -20.46 -5.40
CA GLU A 420 25.29 -20.89 -6.81
C GLU A 420 24.80 -19.77 -7.75
N ASN A 421 23.65 -19.15 -7.41
CA ASN A 421 23.07 -18.05 -8.17
C ASN A 421 23.98 -16.82 -8.26
N ALA A 422 24.98 -16.69 -7.38
CA ALA A 422 25.92 -15.57 -7.33
C ALA A 422 27.31 -15.89 -7.91
N VAL A 423 27.55 -17.11 -8.39
CA VAL A 423 28.85 -17.53 -8.93
C VAL A 423 29.31 -16.57 -10.04
N GLY A 424 30.57 -16.15 -9.98
CA GLY A 424 31.16 -15.23 -10.95
C GLY A 424 30.76 -13.76 -10.78
N THR A 425 30.04 -13.41 -9.70
CA THR A 425 29.76 -12.03 -9.31
C THR A 425 30.54 -11.66 -8.05
N PRO A 426 31.51 -10.72 -8.12
CA PRO A 426 32.27 -10.29 -6.94
C PRO A 426 31.38 -9.54 -5.94
N ASP A 427 31.55 -9.82 -4.65
CA ASP A 427 30.79 -9.15 -3.60
C ASP A 427 31.12 -7.64 -3.56
N PRO A 428 30.13 -6.74 -3.45
CA PRO A 428 30.38 -5.29 -3.42
C PRO A 428 31.30 -4.86 -2.29
N LEU A 429 31.27 -5.57 -1.15
CA LEU A 429 32.19 -5.32 -0.04
C LEU A 429 33.61 -5.67 -0.42
N GLU A 430 33.84 -6.83 -1.03
CA GLU A 430 35.18 -7.22 -1.46
C GLU A 430 35.75 -6.21 -2.45
N GLN A 431 34.92 -5.71 -3.36
CA GLN A 431 35.30 -4.63 -4.27
C GLN A 431 35.60 -3.33 -3.52
N LEU A 432 34.78 -2.96 -2.53
CA LEU A 432 34.99 -1.78 -1.70
C LEU A 432 36.30 -1.89 -0.91
N LEU A 433 36.53 -3.00 -0.23
CA LEU A 433 37.76 -3.27 0.53
C LEU A 433 38.98 -3.30 -0.39
N LYS A 434 38.86 -3.85 -1.61
CA LYS A 434 39.95 -3.81 -2.59
C LYS A 434 40.27 -2.39 -3.02
N ARG A 435 39.26 -1.54 -3.22
CA ARG A 435 39.45 -0.10 -3.51
C ARG A 435 40.09 0.61 -2.32
N LEU A 436 39.55 0.42 -1.12
CA LEU A 436 40.09 1.02 0.11
C LEU A 436 41.51 0.55 0.41
N GLY A 437 41.84 -0.72 0.18
CA GLY A 437 43.19 -1.27 0.32
C GLY A 437 44.17 -0.75 -0.73
N ALA A 438 43.69 -0.51 -1.97
CA ALA A 438 44.47 0.18 -3.00
C ALA A 438 44.64 1.68 -2.70
N SER A 439 43.69 2.28 -1.96
CA SER A 439 43.70 3.68 -1.53
C SER A 439 44.31 3.91 -0.15
N ALA A 440 44.60 2.88 0.64
CA ALA A 440 45.10 2.99 2.00
C ALA A 440 46.43 3.78 2.10
N PRO A 441 47.37 3.69 1.13
CA PRO A 441 48.54 4.57 1.11
C PRO A 441 48.20 6.05 0.83
N GLN A 442 47.12 6.35 0.11
CA GLN A 442 46.72 7.71 -0.28
C GLN A 442 45.74 8.38 0.72
N ALA A 443 44.88 7.60 1.38
CA ALA A 443 43.99 8.11 2.42
C ALA A 443 44.75 8.47 3.70
N ALA A 444 45.81 7.72 4.05
CA ALA A 444 46.71 8.08 5.14
C ALA A 444 47.44 9.41 4.89
N ALA A 445 47.79 9.72 3.63
CA ALA A 445 48.45 10.97 3.27
C ALA A 445 47.55 12.22 3.31
N ASN A 446 46.22 12.07 3.25
CA ASN A 446 45.27 13.17 3.22
C ASN A 446 44.62 13.50 4.57
N VAL A 447 44.86 12.69 5.61
CA VAL A 447 44.33 12.92 6.97
C VAL A 447 45.33 13.66 7.87
N GLU A 448 46.61 13.77 7.49
CA GLU A 448 47.65 14.47 8.26
C GLU A 448 47.75 15.98 8.03
N ALA A 449 46.85 16.60 7.26
CA ALA A 449 46.78 18.06 7.18
C ALA A 449 45.64 18.59 8.06
N PRO A 450 45.93 19.13 9.27
CA PRO A 450 44.92 19.82 10.04
C PRO A 450 44.42 21.02 9.21
N PRO A 451 43.10 21.29 9.17
CA PRO A 451 42.62 22.52 8.55
C PRO A 451 43.24 23.71 9.29
N GLU A 452 44.01 24.53 8.57
CA GLU A 452 44.45 25.84 9.05
C GLU A 452 43.22 26.62 9.50
N ARG A 453 43.16 26.95 10.79
CA ARG A 453 42.14 27.84 11.34
C ARG A 453 42.27 29.20 10.67
N ARG A 454 41.25 29.63 9.94
CA ARG A 454 41.03 31.02 9.55
C ARG A 454 39.84 31.59 10.30
#